data_AF-A0A7U6Y6G7-F1
#
_entry.id   AF-A0A7U6Y6G7-F1
#
_cell.length_a   1.000
_cell.length_b   1.000
_cell.length_c   1.000
_cell.angle_alpha   90.00
_cell.angle_beta   90.00
_cell.angle_gamma   90.00
#
_symmetry.space_group_name_H-M   'P 1'
#
loop_
_entity.id
_entity.type
_entity.pdbx_description
1 polymer ?
#
loop_
_entity_poly.entity_id
_entity_poly.type
_entity_poly.pdbx_seq_one_letter_code
_entity_poly.pdbx_strand_id
1 'polypeptide(L)'
;MSGKQVNIRLTPGEKEEFEAYARGFGLDASELTKLLIVREFRLDRLAENKNCGGLSAAQKRNGGNEKSRLPTITAHYSSAKDVEIFSSHAKQRHMSRGAAGACLLRTELKERWLEKVLPLNYLETFK
;
A
#
# COMPACT_ATOMS: atom_id res chain seq x y z
N MET A 1 12.10 10.05 15.55
CA MET A 1 10.72 10.57 15.36
C MET A 1 10.20 10.08 14.01
N SER A 2 9.12 9.30 13.97
CA SER A 2 8.50 8.96 12.68
C SER A 2 7.81 10.19 12.09
N GLY A 3 8.03 10.46 10.81
CA GLY A 3 7.25 11.46 10.08
C GLY A 3 5.78 11.06 10.00
N LYS A 4 4.91 12.01 9.65
CA LYS A 4 3.47 11.81 9.46
C LYS A 4 3.11 11.14 8.13
N GLN A 5 4.01 10.33 7.59
CA GLN A 5 3.90 9.79 6.23
C GLN A 5 4.41 8.35 6.17
N VAL A 6 3.72 7.54 5.37
CA VAL A 6 4.14 6.20 4.97
C VAL A 6 4.53 6.25 3.50
N ASN A 7 5.83 6.17 3.21
CA ASN A 7 6.37 6.17 1.86
C ASN A 7 6.54 4.72 1.38
N ILE A 8 5.85 4.38 0.29
CA ILE A 8 5.81 3.04 -0.28
C ILE A 8 6.38 3.07 -1.69
N ARG A 9 7.44 2.31 -1.94
CA ARG A 9 8.08 2.24 -3.26
C ARG A 9 7.50 1.07 -4.06
N LEU A 10 7.08 1.37 -5.26
CA LEU A 10 6.48 0.42 -6.22
C LEU A 10 7.22 0.51 -7.56
N THR A 11 7.02 -0.47 -8.44
CA THR A 11 7.38 -0.28 -9.85
C THR A 11 6.46 0.78 -10.49
N PRO A 12 6.85 1.41 -11.61
CA PRO A 12 5.98 2.34 -12.32
C PRO A 12 4.61 1.74 -12.67
N GLY A 13 4.56 0.51 -13.19
CA GLY A 13 3.31 -0.17 -13.53
C GLY A 13 2.45 -0.46 -12.30
N GLU A 14 3.04 -0.93 -11.20
CA GLU A 14 2.32 -1.15 -9.94
C GLU A 14 1.70 0.16 -9.39
N LYS A 15 2.44 1.27 -9.49
CA LYS A 15 1.93 2.57 -9.05
C LYS A 15 0.76 3.02 -9.90
N GLU A 16 0.93 3.00 -11.22
CA GLU A 16 -0.11 3.44 -12.17
C GLU A 16 -1.39 2.62 -12.01
N GLU A 17 -1.25 1.29 -11.91
CA GLU A 17 -2.36 0.36 -11.70
C GLU A 17 -3.07 0.62 -10.36
N PHE A 18 -2.32 0.87 -9.29
CA PHE A 18 -2.89 1.16 -7.97
C PHE A 18 -3.63 2.50 -7.93
N GLU A 19 -3.08 3.54 -8.57
CA GLU A 19 -3.74 4.84 -8.69
C GLU A 19 -5.01 4.75 -9.53
N ALA A 20 -4.99 4.01 -10.64
CA ALA A 20 -6.19 3.77 -11.45
C ALA A 20 -7.26 3.00 -10.67
N TYR A 21 -6.83 1.98 -9.91
CA TYR A 21 -7.73 1.22 -9.04
C TYR A 21 -8.40 2.11 -8.00
N ALA A 22 -7.64 2.93 -7.27
CA ALA A 22 -8.18 3.86 -6.28
C ALA A 22 -9.20 4.83 -6.89
N ARG A 23 -8.88 5.41 -8.05
CA ARG A 23 -9.79 6.32 -8.78
C ARG A 23 -11.10 5.64 -9.17
N GLY A 24 -11.09 4.35 -9.48
CA GLY A 24 -12.30 3.56 -9.76
C GLY A 24 -13.31 3.55 -8.61
N PHE A 25 -12.86 3.79 -7.38
CA PHE A 25 -13.70 3.90 -6.18
C PHE A 25 -13.85 5.34 -5.67
N GLY A 26 -13.42 6.34 -6.45
CA GLY A 26 -13.46 7.75 -6.02
C GLY A 26 -12.48 8.08 -4.89
N LEU A 27 -11.43 7.28 -4.70
CA LEU A 27 -10.39 7.49 -3.70
C LEU A 27 -9.09 7.96 -4.35
N ASP A 28 -8.30 8.74 -3.63
CA ASP A 28 -6.88 8.88 -3.97
C ASP A 28 -6.05 7.69 -3.46
N ALA A 29 -4.83 7.55 -3.95
CA ALA A 29 -3.96 6.44 -3.57
C ALA A 29 -3.52 6.48 -2.10
N SER A 30 -3.44 7.67 -1.49
CA SER A 30 -3.14 7.83 -0.05
C SER A 30 -4.30 7.35 0.81
N GLU A 31 -5.53 7.69 0.45
CA GLU A 31 -6.77 7.25 1.11
C GLU A 31 -6.94 5.73 1.03
N LEU A 32 -6.81 5.16 -0.17
CA LEU A 32 -6.87 3.71 -0.33
C LEU A 32 -5.76 3.02 0.49
N THR A 33 -4.54 3.56 0.48
CA THR A 33 -3.44 3.01 1.30
C THR A 33 -3.77 3.01 2.79
N LYS A 34 -4.36 4.10 3.32
CA LYS A 34 -4.79 4.15 4.73
C LYS A 34 -5.87 3.11 5.02
N LEU A 35 -6.85 2.97 4.13
CA LEU A 35 -7.92 1.98 4.26
C LEU A 35 -7.33 0.57 4.36
N LEU A 36 -6.37 0.23 3.49
CA LEU A 36 -5.70 -1.07 3.50
C LEU A 36 -4.87 -1.29 4.78
N ILE A 37 -4.23 -0.24 5.32
CA ILE A 37 -3.51 -0.32 6.61
C ILE A 37 -4.47 -0.53 7.78
N VAL A 38 -5.62 0.16 7.80
CA VAL A 38 -6.65 -0.07 8.82
C VAL A 38 -7.20 -1.49 8.73
N ARG A 39 -7.45 -1.98 7.50
CA ARG A 39 -7.85 -3.36 7.25
C ARG A 39 -6.80 -4.36 7.75
N GLU A 40 -5.52 -4.09 7.51
CA GLU A 40 -4.42 -4.92 7.98
C GLU A 40 -4.43 -5.08 9.50
N PHE A 41 -4.64 -3.99 10.26
CA PHE A 41 -4.71 -4.10 11.72
C PHE A 41 -5.88 -4.97 12.23
N ARG A 42 -6.93 -5.14 11.42
CA ARG A 42 -8.10 -5.95 11.79
C ARG A 42 -7.94 -7.42 11.41
N LEU A 43 -7.20 -7.70 10.34
CA LEU A 43 -7.16 -9.04 9.72
C LEU A 43 -5.76 -9.68 9.75
N ASP A 44 -4.72 -8.95 10.15
CA ASP A 44 -3.33 -9.41 10.28
C ASP A 44 -2.79 -10.18 9.06
N ARG A 45 -3.06 -9.67 7.87
CA ARG A 45 -2.81 -10.37 6.60
C ARG A 45 -1.33 -10.44 6.26
N LEU A 46 -0.50 -9.58 6.85
CA LEU A 46 0.95 -9.67 6.71
C LEU A 46 1.51 -10.95 7.32
N ALA A 47 0.86 -11.52 8.35
CA ALA A 47 1.28 -12.79 8.94
C ALA A 47 0.98 -13.99 8.03
N GLU A 48 -0.11 -13.93 7.28
CA GLU A 48 -0.56 -15.00 6.37
C GLU A 48 0.22 -14.99 5.04
N ASN A 49 0.62 -13.80 4.57
CA ASN A 49 1.28 -13.61 3.28
C ASN A 49 2.80 -13.84 3.34
N LYS A 50 3.21 -15.11 3.45
CA LYS A 50 4.63 -15.52 3.37
C LYS A 50 5.33 -15.14 2.06
N ASN A 51 4.56 -14.89 0.99
CA ASN A 51 5.06 -14.59 -0.35
C ASN A 51 5.02 -13.10 -0.72
N CYS A 52 5.10 -12.21 0.27
CA CYS A 52 5.30 -10.80 0.02
C CYS A 52 6.74 -10.51 -0.41
N GLY A 53 7.04 -10.92 -1.65
CA GLY A 53 8.30 -10.66 -2.33
C GLY A 53 8.64 -9.18 -2.24
N GLY A 54 9.69 -8.88 -1.47
CA GLY A 54 10.35 -7.59 -1.57
C GLY A 54 10.82 -7.38 -3.02
N LEU A 55 11.03 -6.12 -3.40
CA LEU A 55 11.69 -5.81 -4.68
C LEU A 55 12.94 -6.70 -4.82
N SER A 56 13.08 -7.35 -5.97
CA SER A 56 14.20 -8.26 -6.24
C SER A 56 15.53 -7.50 -6.11
N ALA A 57 16.62 -8.22 -5.84
CA ALA A 57 17.95 -7.60 -5.75
C ALA A 57 18.29 -6.81 -7.03
N ALA A 58 17.79 -7.23 -8.21
CA ALA A 58 17.93 -6.50 -9.46
C ALA A 58 17.15 -5.18 -9.47
N GLN A 59 15.91 -5.18 -8.96
CA GLN A 59 15.08 -3.98 -8.84
C GLN A 59 15.64 -2.97 -7.83
N LYS A 60 16.40 -3.42 -6.82
CA LYS A 60 17.08 -2.55 -5.86
C LYS A 60 18.37 -1.93 -6.42
N ARG A 61 19.11 -2.65 -7.27
CA ARG A 61 20.41 -2.21 -7.83
C ARG A 61 20.30 -1.11 -8.88
N ASN A 62 19.17 -1.00 -9.58
CA ASN A 62 18.98 0.07 -10.56
C ASN A 62 18.92 1.48 -9.95
N GLY A 63 18.78 1.61 -8.62
CA GLY A 63 18.70 2.90 -7.91
C GLY A 63 19.97 3.77 -7.88
N GLY A 64 21.05 3.39 -8.59
CA GLY A 64 22.28 4.19 -8.72
C GLY A 64 22.21 5.29 -9.78
N ASN A 65 21.28 5.20 -10.74
CA ASN A 65 21.01 6.27 -11.70
C ASN A 65 19.86 7.13 -11.19
N GLU A 66 20.04 8.45 -11.15
CA GLU A 66 19.04 9.42 -10.67
C GLU A 66 17.69 9.31 -11.42
N LYS A 67 17.72 8.78 -12.66
CA LYS A 67 16.56 8.44 -13.51
C LYS A 67 15.83 7.13 -13.15
N SER A 68 16.30 6.35 -12.17
CA SER A 68 15.75 5.03 -11.81
C SER A 68 15.28 4.95 -10.35
N ARG A 69 14.90 6.10 -9.75
CA ARG A 69 14.22 6.07 -8.47
C ARG A 69 12.83 5.48 -8.66
N LEU A 70 12.58 4.35 -8.00
CA LEU A 70 11.25 3.76 -7.96
C LEU A 70 10.23 4.79 -7.48
N PRO A 71 9.10 4.95 -8.20
CA PRO A 71 8.11 5.91 -7.79
C PRO A 71 7.50 5.52 -6.45
N THR A 72 7.00 6.54 -5.74
CA THR A 72 6.49 6.41 -4.38
C THR A 72 5.01 6.74 -4.33
N ILE A 73 4.25 5.93 -3.58
CA ILE A 73 2.95 6.29 -3.01
C ILE A 73 3.20 6.76 -1.58
N THR A 74 2.70 7.95 -1.25
CA THR A 74 2.85 8.53 0.08
C THR A 74 1.47 8.62 0.73
N ALA A 75 1.25 7.84 1.79
CA ALA A 75 0.06 7.98 2.61
C ALA A 75 0.31 9.02 3.71
N HIS A 76 -0.44 10.12 3.68
CA HIS A 76 -0.29 11.25 4.59
C HIS A 76 -1.21 11.13 5.81
N TYR A 77 -0.67 10.97 7.00
CA TYR A 77 -1.43 10.87 8.25
C TYR A 77 -1.51 12.22 8.96
N SER A 78 -2.57 12.45 9.73
CA SER A 78 -2.70 13.63 10.59
C SER A 78 -1.77 13.52 11.82
N SER A 79 -1.52 12.29 12.28
CA SER A 79 -0.73 11.96 13.46
C SER A 79 0.50 11.11 13.12
N ALA A 80 1.63 11.41 13.76
CA ALA A 80 2.82 10.56 13.71
C ALA A 80 2.61 9.23 14.45
N LYS A 81 1.69 9.20 15.43
CA LYS A 81 1.36 8.01 16.22
C LYS A 81 0.82 6.88 15.34
N ASP A 82 -0.04 7.18 14.37
CA ASP A 82 -0.62 6.18 13.48
C ASP A 82 0.46 5.55 12.60
N VAL A 83 1.42 6.36 12.16
CA VAL A 83 2.59 5.90 11.40
C VAL A 83 3.48 5.01 12.27
N GLU A 84 3.66 5.34 13.55
CA GLU A 84 4.42 4.52 14.50
C GLU A 84 3.73 3.19 14.83
N ILE A 85 2.41 3.17 14.95
CA ILE A 85 1.61 1.93 15.10
C ILE A 85 1.86 1.02 13.90
N PHE A 86 1.73 1.54 12.67
CA PHE A 86 2.00 0.74 11.48
C PHE A 86 3.47 0.29 11.39
N SER A 87 4.40 1.15 11.81
CA SER A 87 5.83 0.83 11.83
C SER A 87 6.14 -0.31 12.81
N SER A 88 5.47 -0.32 13.96
CA SER A 88 5.62 -1.37 14.98
C SER A 88 5.00 -2.68 14.51
N HIS A 89 3.81 -2.61 13.90
CA HIS A 89 3.16 -3.76 13.26
C HIS A 89 4.07 -4.41 12.21
N ALA A 90 4.61 -3.61 11.29
CA ALA A 90 5.55 -4.11 10.26
C ALA A 90 6.79 -4.77 10.87
N LYS A 91 7.38 -4.17 11.93
CA LYS A 91 8.55 -4.73 12.62
C LYS A 91 8.27 -6.09 13.26
N GLN A 92 7.10 -6.27 13.86
CA GLN A 92 6.70 -7.55 14.44
C GLN A 92 6.60 -8.66 13.38
N ARG A 93 6.38 -8.31 12.11
CA ARG A 93 6.42 -9.23 10.96
C ARG A 93 7.77 -9.22 10.23
N HIS A 94 8.83 -8.71 10.86
CA HIS A 94 10.19 -8.62 10.31
C HIS A 94 10.31 -7.83 8.99
N MET A 95 9.43 -6.85 8.78
CA MET A 95 9.43 -6.00 7.59
C MET A 95 9.75 -4.54 7.93
N SER A 96 10.37 -3.83 6.98
CA SER A 96 10.38 -2.37 7.04
C SER A 96 8.98 -1.83 6.74
N ARG A 97 8.66 -0.65 7.26
CA ARG A 97 7.37 0.01 7.00
C ARG A 97 7.04 0.11 5.51
N GLY A 98 8.01 0.52 4.70
CA GLY A 98 7.83 0.63 3.25
C GLY A 98 7.63 -0.72 2.57
N ALA A 99 8.30 -1.78 3.05
CA ALA A 99 8.11 -3.14 2.53
C ALA A 99 6.75 -3.73 2.90
N ALA A 100 6.29 -3.52 4.14
CA ALA A 100 4.96 -3.91 4.58
C ALA A 100 3.88 -3.19 3.76
N GLY A 101 4.02 -1.88 3.56
CA GLY A 101 3.13 -1.12 2.69
C GLY A 101 3.11 -1.66 1.25
N ALA A 102 4.28 -1.92 0.65
CA ALA A 102 4.35 -2.46 -0.71
C ALA A 102 3.70 -3.85 -0.83
N CYS A 103 3.86 -4.69 0.19
CA CYS A 103 3.19 -5.98 0.29
C CYS A 103 1.66 -5.82 0.30
N LEU A 104 1.12 -4.94 1.16
CA LEU A 104 -0.33 -4.68 1.20
C LEU A 104 -0.87 -4.22 -0.15
N LEU A 105 -0.19 -3.27 -0.80
CA LEU A 105 -0.63 -2.70 -2.08
C LEU A 105 -0.59 -3.75 -3.20
N ARG A 106 0.47 -4.58 -3.27
CA ARG A 106 0.57 -5.67 -4.24
C ARG A 106 -0.47 -6.76 -4.00
N THR A 107 -0.73 -7.10 -2.75
CA THR A 107 -1.77 -8.07 -2.39
C THR A 107 -3.13 -7.55 -2.82
N GLU A 108 -3.42 -6.27 -2.59
CA GLU A 108 -4.67 -5.65 -3.05
C GLU A 108 -4.80 -5.69 -4.57
N LEU A 109 -3.75 -5.34 -5.32
CA LEU A 109 -3.79 -5.38 -6.80
C LEU A 109 -4.08 -6.78 -7.35
N LYS A 110 -3.62 -7.83 -6.65
CA LYS A 110 -3.89 -9.23 -7.04
C LYS A 110 -5.29 -9.68 -6.64
N GLU A 111 -5.74 -9.30 -5.45
CA GLU A 111 -6.97 -9.82 -4.88
C GLU A 111 -8.20 -9.02 -5.27
N ARG A 112 -8.02 -7.73 -5.60
CA ARG A 112 -9.10 -6.77 -5.86
C ARG A 112 -10.17 -6.84 -4.77
N TRP A 113 -9.74 -6.78 -3.51
CA TRP A 113 -10.64 -6.99 -2.39
C TRP A 113 -11.71 -5.90 -2.34
N LEU A 114 -11.33 -4.64 -2.51
CA LEU A 114 -12.28 -3.52 -2.42
C LEU A 114 -13.42 -3.68 -3.46
N GLU A 115 -13.08 -4.13 -4.66
CA GLU A 115 -14.01 -4.40 -5.75
C GLU A 115 -15.00 -5.53 -5.40
N LYS A 116 -14.51 -6.58 -4.73
CA LYS A 116 -15.34 -7.71 -4.31
C LYS A 116 -16.30 -7.35 -3.19
N VAL A 117 -15.92 -6.43 -2.29
CA VAL A 117 -16.77 -6.06 -1.14
C VAL A 117 -17.66 -4.83 -1.40
N LEU A 118 -17.30 -4.00 -2.38
CA LEU A 118 -18.10 -2.89 -2.86
C LEU A 118 -18.42 -3.09 -4.36
N PRO A 119 -19.32 -4.02 -4.70
CA PRO A 119 -19.76 -4.14 -6.08
C PRO A 119 -20.40 -2.81 -6.51
N LEU A 120 -19.79 -2.15 -7.50
CA LEU A 120 -20.15 -0.83 -8.00
C LEU A 120 -21.62 -0.71 -8.47
N ASN A 121 -22.31 -1.84 -8.63
CA ASN A 121 -23.77 -1.90 -8.86
C ASN A 121 -24.60 -1.26 -7.73
N TYR A 122 -24.04 -1.04 -6.54
CA TYR A 122 -24.73 -0.32 -5.45
C TYR A 122 -24.80 1.21 -5.63
N LEU A 123 -24.03 1.79 -6.55
CA LEU A 123 -24.05 3.25 -6.78
C LEU A 123 -25.06 3.68 -7.84
N GLU A 124 -25.63 2.75 -8.62
CA GLU A 124 -26.75 3.08 -9.52
C GLU A 124 -28.10 3.17 -8.81
N THR A 125 -28.18 2.73 -7.53
CA THR A 125 -29.42 2.72 -6.76
C THR A 125 -29.72 4.04 -6.04
N PHE A 126 -28.90 5.07 -6.22
CA PHE A 126 -29.07 6.41 -5.63
C PHE A 126 -29.25 7.51 -6.69
N LYS A 127 -29.90 7.19 -7.81
CA LYS A 127 -30.39 8.19 -8.78
C LYS A 127 -31.90 8.40 -8.64
#